data_AF-A0A0A3XIU4-F1
#
_entry.id   AF-A0A0A3XIU4-F1
#
_cell.length_a   1.000
_cell.length_b   1.000
_cell.length_c   1.000
_cell.angle_alpha   90.00
_cell.angle_beta   90.00
_cell.angle_gamma   90.00
#
_symmetry.space_group_name_H-M   'P 1'
#
loop_
_entity.id
_entity.type
_entity.pdbx_description
1 polymer ?
#
loop_
_entity_poly.entity_id
_entity_poly.type
_entity_poly.pdbx_seq_one_letter_code
_entity_poly.pdbx_strand_id
1 'polypeptide(L)'
;MKDRTAANGLLSEIAGKAVADANVSEPGKAQKKIIRDCLNGEGRERVSGFVPRYMSFPISITIPNKTLEIVRASDGINALFT
;
A
#
# COMPACT_ATOMS: atom_id res chain seq x y z
N MET A 1 -6.54 17.61 0.34
CA MET A 1 -6.30 16.62 1.40
C MET A 1 -4.80 16.28 1.46
N LYS A 2 -4.12 16.63 2.56
CA LYS A 2 -2.64 16.63 2.67
C LYS A 2 -2.20 15.69 3.79
N ASP A 3 -2.62 14.44 3.70
CA ASP A 3 -2.24 13.42 4.67
C ASP A 3 -0.88 12.82 4.29
N ARG A 4 0.16 13.15 5.08
CA ARG A 4 1.53 12.65 4.89
C ARG A 4 1.63 11.18 5.31
N THR A 5 0.89 10.77 6.33
CA THR A 5 0.90 9.40 6.86
C THR A 5 0.32 8.44 5.83
N ALA A 6 -0.81 8.81 5.20
CA ALA A 6 -1.41 8.02 4.13
C ALA A 6 -0.48 7.89 2.92
N ALA A 7 0.21 8.97 2.53
CA ALA A 7 1.18 8.93 1.43
C ALA A 7 2.39 8.04 1.73
N ASN A 8 2.89 8.05 2.98
CA ASN A 8 3.98 7.18 3.40
C ASN A 8 3.56 5.71 3.46
N GLY A 9 2.33 5.42 3.92
CA GLY A 9 1.76 4.08 3.88
C GLY A 9 1.68 3.49 2.47
N LEU A 10 1.13 4.27 1.51
CA LEU A 10 1.12 3.87 0.10
C LEU A 10 2.52 3.70 -0.50
N LEU A 11 3.45 4.59 -0.12
CA LEU A 11 4.84 4.46 -0.55
C LEU A 11 5.48 3.16 -0.04
N SER A 12 5.16 2.74 1.18
CA SER A 12 5.62 1.46 1.76
C SER A 12 5.07 0.25 1.00
N GLU A 13 3.80 0.31 0.57
CA GLU A 13 3.18 -0.76 -0.22
C GLU A 13 3.76 -0.87 -1.64
N ILE A 14 4.11 0.25 -2.28
CA ILE A 14 4.56 0.29 -3.67
C ILE A 14 6.09 0.15 -3.81
N ALA A 15 6.86 0.85 -2.97
CA ALA A 15 8.31 0.92 -3.06
C ALA A 15 9.03 0.17 -1.93
N GLY A 16 8.28 -0.42 -1.01
CA GLY A 16 8.82 -1.16 0.14
C GLY A 16 9.12 -0.29 1.35
N LYS A 17 9.20 -0.94 2.51
CA LYS A 17 9.38 -0.28 3.82
C LYS A 17 10.67 0.54 3.90
N ALA A 18 11.78 0.05 3.34
CA ALA A 18 13.06 0.76 3.38
C ALA A 18 13.01 2.12 2.68
N VAL A 19 12.32 2.19 1.52
CA VAL A 19 12.13 3.45 0.78
C VAL A 19 11.18 4.39 1.54
N ALA A 20 10.13 3.85 2.15
CA ALA A 20 9.20 4.63 2.96
C ALA A 20 9.85 5.23 4.21
N ASP A 21 10.68 4.45 4.93
CA ASP A 21 11.42 4.90 6.11
C ASP A 21 12.41 6.02 5.74
N ALA A 22 13.13 5.87 4.62
CA ALA A 22 14.07 6.89 4.13
C ALA A 22 13.37 8.21 3.75
N ASN A 23 12.09 8.16 3.37
CA ASN A 23 11.31 9.32 2.94
C ASN A 23 10.30 9.81 3.99
N VAL A 24 10.39 9.35 5.25
CA VAL A 24 9.42 9.70 6.30
C VAL A 24 9.40 11.21 6.60
N SER A 25 10.58 11.85 6.57
CA SER A 25 10.77 13.29 6.83
C SER A 25 10.51 14.16 5.59
N GLU A 26 10.40 13.57 4.41
CA GLU A 26 10.20 14.30 3.17
C GLU A 26 8.77 14.89 3.08
N PRO A 27 8.60 16.01 2.34
CA PRO A 27 7.28 16.58 2.16
C PRO A 27 6.41 15.62 1.32
N GLY A 28 5.12 15.49 1.65
CA GLY A 28 4.22 14.54 0.97
C GLY A 28 4.11 14.72 -0.54
N LYS A 29 4.52 15.87 -1.11
CA LYS A 29 4.66 16.07 -2.57
C LYS A 29 5.76 15.19 -3.17
N ALA A 30 6.88 15.01 -2.48
CA ALA A 30 7.99 14.18 -2.91
C ALA A 30 7.60 12.69 -2.86
N GLN A 31 6.97 12.26 -1.76
CA GLN A 31 6.44 10.90 -1.63
C GLN A 31 5.43 10.55 -2.75
N LYS A 32 4.51 11.46 -3.08
CA LYS A 32 3.56 11.29 -4.19
C LYS A 32 4.23 11.20 -5.56
N LYS A 33 5.34 11.93 -5.76
CA LYS A 33 6.12 11.80 -7.00
C LYS A 33 6.73 10.41 -7.11
N ILE A 34 7.35 9.92 -6.03
CA ILE A 34 7.93 8.57 -6.00
C ILE A 34 6.88 7.50 -6.32
N ILE A 35 5.70 7.61 -5.71
CA ILE A 35 4.57 6.71 -6.00
C ILE A 35 4.24 6.70 -7.49
N ARG A 36 4.11 7.88 -8.12
CA ARG A 36 3.83 8.00 -9.55
C ARG A 36 4.96 7.40 -10.41
N ASP A 37 6.21 7.68 -10.04
CA ASP A 37 7.38 7.16 -10.74
C ASP A 37 7.36 5.62 -10.72
N CYS A 38 7.00 4.98 -9.60
CA CYS A 38 6.86 3.52 -9.50
C CYS A 38 5.69 2.95 -10.33
N LEU A 39 4.56 3.66 -10.41
CA LEU A 39 3.40 3.19 -11.19
C LEU A 39 3.64 3.31 -12.71
N ASN A 40 4.37 4.33 -13.12
CA ASN A 40 4.70 4.59 -14.52
C ASN A 40 5.95 3.83 -14.99
N GLY A 41 6.85 3.45 -14.09
CA GLY A 41 8.16 2.87 -14.42
C GLY A 41 9.21 3.94 -14.79
N GLU A 42 9.10 5.14 -14.24
CA GLU A 42 10.04 6.24 -14.51
C GLU A 42 11.21 6.19 -13.52
N GLY A 43 12.32 5.56 -13.92
CA GLY A 43 13.53 5.47 -13.09
C GLY A 43 13.44 4.50 -11.90
N ARG A 44 12.36 3.70 -11.83
CA ARG A 44 12.14 2.61 -10.87
C ARG A 44 11.44 1.44 -11.56
N GLU A 45 11.49 0.26 -10.95
CA GLU A 45 10.73 -0.90 -11.41
C GLU A 45 9.23 -0.58 -11.45
N ARG A 46 8.59 -0.89 -12.58
CA ARG A 46 7.19 -0.55 -12.81
C ARG A 46 6.29 -1.53 -12.06
N VAL A 47 5.41 -1.00 -11.21
CA VAL A 47 4.37 -1.80 -10.54
C VAL A 47 3.10 -1.81 -11.38
N SER A 48 2.88 -2.86 -12.16
CA SER A 48 1.66 -3.06 -12.95
C SER A 48 0.53 -3.67 -12.13
N GLY A 49 -0.72 -3.21 -12.34
CA GLY A 49 -1.89 -3.80 -11.70
C GLY A 49 -1.98 -3.53 -10.19
N PHE A 50 -1.29 -2.51 -9.68
CA PHE A 50 -1.30 -2.18 -8.26
C PHE A 50 -2.72 -1.85 -7.77
N VAL A 51 -3.15 -2.58 -6.75
CA VAL A 51 -4.36 -2.30 -5.97
C VAL A 51 -3.93 -2.05 -4.53
N PRO A 52 -4.23 -0.87 -3.94
CA PRO A 52 -3.93 -0.62 -2.54
C PRO A 52 -4.55 -1.68 -1.63
N ARG A 53 -3.88 -2.04 -0.54
CA ARG A 53 -4.37 -3.11 0.35
C ARG A 53 -5.73 -2.82 0.99
N TYR A 54 -6.08 -1.55 1.18
CA TYR A 54 -7.40 -1.14 1.64
C TYR A 54 -8.50 -1.22 0.57
N MET A 55 -8.13 -1.42 -0.71
CA MET A 55 -9.05 -1.65 -1.83
C MET A 55 -8.98 -3.09 -2.37
N SER A 56 -8.01 -3.90 -1.95
CA SER A 56 -7.94 -5.31 -2.34
C SER A 56 -9.03 -6.11 -1.64
N PHE A 57 -9.64 -7.05 -2.35
CA PHE A 57 -10.48 -8.08 -1.76
C PHE A 57 -9.67 -9.38 -1.67
N PRO A 58 -9.63 -10.05 -0.51
CA PRO A 58 -10.19 -9.65 0.78
C PRO A 58 -9.50 -8.41 1.38
N ILE A 59 -10.25 -7.59 2.13
CA ILE A 59 -9.69 -6.40 2.79
C ILE A 59 -8.63 -6.86 3.77
N SER A 60 -7.36 -6.62 3.45
CA SER A 60 -6.24 -7.03 4.28
C SER A 60 -5.74 -5.83 5.07
N ILE A 61 -6.30 -5.57 6.25
CA ILE A 61 -5.75 -4.53 7.14
C ILE A 61 -4.82 -5.17 8.17
N THR A 62 -3.53 -4.92 8.03
CA THR A 62 -2.52 -5.44 8.97
C THR A 62 -2.36 -4.47 10.13
N ILE A 63 -3.15 -4.65 11.19
CA ILE A 63 -2.92 -3.96 12.48
C ILE A 63 -2.04 -4.88 13.32
N PRO A 64 -0.90 -4.42 13.87
CA PRO A 64 0.12 -5.28 14.49
C PRO A 64 -0.36 -6.20 15.62
N ASN A 65 -1.51 -5.92 16.25
CA ASN A 65 -2.05 -6.70 17.37
C ASN A 65 -3.55 -7.04 17.24
N LYS A 66 -4.18 -6.91 16.06
CA LYS A 66 -5.59 -7.27 15.88
C LYS A 66 -5.95 -7.53 14.41
N THR A 67 -6.35 -8.75 14.09
CA THR A 67 -7.04 -9.04 12.83
C THR A 67 -8.50 -8.63 12.98
N LEU A 68 -9.06 -7.87 12.02
CA LEU A 68 -10.49 -7.58 12.02
C LEU A 68 -11.27 -8.85 11.65
N GLU A 69 -12.42 -9.10 12.28
CA GLU A 69 -13.26 -10.29 11.99
C GLU A 69 -13.67 -10.38 10.51
N ILE A 70 -13.78 -9.25 9.81
CA ILE A 70 -13.99 -9.18 8.36
C ILE A 70 -12.88 -9.89 7.57
N VAL A 71 -11.62 -9.83 8.02
CA VAL A 71 -10.50 -10.53 7.38
C VAL A 71 -10.69 -12.04 7.50
N ARG A 72 -11.07 -12.54 8.69
CA ARG A 72 -11.32 -13.97 8.92
C ARG A 72 -12.48 -14.50 8.08
N ALA A 73 -13.59 -13.74 8.02
CA ALA A 73 -14.73 -14.12 7.19
C ALA A 73 -14.36 -14.18 5.69
N SER A 74 -13.46 -13.31 5.27
CA SER A 74 -13.05 -13.23 3.87
C SER A 74 -12.11 -14.36 3.42
N ASP A 75 -11.33 -14.95 4.33
CA ASP A 75 -10.53 -16.16 4.04
C ASP A 75 -11.43 -17.34 3.60
N GLY A 76 -12.60 -17.48 4.22
CA GLY A 76 -13.60 -18.47 3.83
C GLY A 76 -14.24 -18.20 2.46
N ILE A 77 -14.30 -16.93 2.03
CA ILE A 77 -14.84 -16.54 0.73
C ILE A 77 -13.83 -16.78 -0.39
N ASN A 78 -12.53 -16.60 -0.15
CA ASN A 78 -11.49 -16.90 -1.15
C ASN A 78 -11.50 -18.36 -1.60
N ALA A 79 -11.83 -19.28 -0.70
CA ALA A 79 -12.00 -20.70 -1.02
C ALA A 79 -13.13 -20.99 -2.02
N LEU A 80 -14.04 -20.03 -2.25
CA LEU A 80 -15.13 -20.15 -3.25
C LEU A 80 -14.73 -19.70 -4.66
N PHE A 81 -13.58 -19.02 -4.80
CA PHE A 81 -13.09 -18.48 -6.07
C PHE A 81 -11.81 -19.17 -6.57
N THR A 82 -11.41 -20.28 -5.93
CA THR A 82 -10.33 -21.18 -6.36
C THR A 82 -10.93 -22.48 -6.87
#